data_AF-X1QV96-F1
#
_entry.id   AF-X1QV96-F1
#
_cell.length_a   1.000
_cell.length_b   1.000
_cell.length_c   1.000
_cell.angle_alpha   90.00
_cell.angle_beta   90.00
_cell.angle_gamma   90.00
#
_symmetry.space_group_name_H-M   'P 1'
#
loop_
_entity.id
_entity.type
_entity.pdbx_description
1 polymer ?
#
loop_
_entity_poly.entity_id
_entity_poly.type
_entity_poly.pdbx_seq_one_letter_code
_entity_poly.pdbx_strand_id
1 'polypeptide(L)'
;VNKILDAGYLAIPLELAPIGQIDISKQMPKMYWIQGQKKLAAIELLNKNRNLFGIDITYFACGPDTQISQQMVCRAQKPFLTIEMDEHTGDAGIDTRLQAFFNTVKSYLEIETKQTSKVFSVKLKGLDKIKGKKILVFPPMSEHNYAISSVLNAYGIQSRVLEVSPDETLEKARSCTCGLVCTPYLHTTDAMLYFMQKSEFDPEKFAFFQATTECGPCRLGQYASLESLLFQKKGIDV
;
A
#
# COMPACT_ATOMS: atom_id res chain seq x y z
N VAL A 1 -10.27 24.50 -3.19
CA VAL A 1 -10.35 24.77 -4.65
C VAL A 1 -9.79 26.15 -4.97
N ASN A 2 -10.34 27.24 -4.43
CA ASN A 2 -9.87 28.61 -4.71
C ASN A 2 -8.35 28.78 -4.54
N LYS A 3 -7.78 28.34 -3.41
CA LYS A 3 -6.32 28.35 -3.17
C LYS A 3 -5.46 27.71 -4.28
N ILE A 4 -5.98 26.70 -5.00
CA ILE A 4 -5.28 26.05 -6.12
C ILE A 4 -5.39 26.90 -7.40
N LEU A 5 -6.58 27.46 -7.64
CA LEU A 5 -6.83 28.36 -8.78
C LEU A 5 -6.02 29.65 -8.66
N ASP A 6 -5.96 30.23 -7.45
CA ASP A 6 -5.20 31.43 -7.14
C ASP A 6 -3.69 31.23 -7.36
N ALA A 7 -3.21 30.00 -7.16
CA ALA A 7 -1.83 29.60 -7.47
C ALA A 7 -1.57 29.36 -8.96
N GLY A 8 -2.58 29.53 -9.83
CA GLY A 8 -2.46 29.40 -11.28
C GLY A 8 -2.62 27.99 -11.83
N TYR A 9 -3.15 27.04 -11.02
CA TYR A 9 -3.37 25.66 -11.44
C TYR A 9 -4.85 25.35 -11.63
N LEU A 10 -5.17 24.55 -12.65
CA LEU A 10 -6.52 24.03 -12.84
C LEU A 10 -6.83 22.94 -11.79
N ALA A 11 -7.83 23.19 -10.96
CA ALA A 11 -8.34 22.19 -10.03
C ALA A 11 -9.46 21.36 -10.69
N ILE A 12 -9.27 20.03 -10.75
CA ILE A 12 -10.27 19.08 -11.26
C ILE A 12 -10.77 18.26 -10.07
N PRO A 13 -12.02 18.44 -9.62
CA PRO A 13 -12.64 17.56 -8.63
C PRO A 13 -12.63 16.10 -9.09
N LEU A 14 -12.49 15.17 -8.14
CA LEU A 14 -12.42 13.74 -8.43
C LEU A 14 -13.67 13.23 -9.15
N GLU A 15 -14.83 13.80 -8.83
CA GLU A 15 -16.14 13.49 -9.42
C GLU A 15 -16.25 13.87 -10.90
N LEU A 16 -15.44 14.84 -11.35
CA LEU A 16 -15.38 15.28 -12.74
C LEU A 16 -14.25 14.62 -13.52
N ALA A 17 -13.34 13.93 -12.84
CA ALA A 17 -12.28 13.18 -13.50
C ALA A 17 -12.84 11.90 -14.16
N PRO A 18 -12.30 11.47 -15.32
CA PRO A 18 -12.78 10.29 -16.05
C PRO A 18 -12.35 8.96 -15.40
N ILE A 19 -12.44 8.85 -14.06
CA ILE A 19 -12.03 7.66 -13.30
C ILE A 19 -12.96 6.46 -13.50
N GLY A 20 -14.22 6.68 -13.89
CA GLY A 20 -15.18 5.60 -14.12
C GLY A 20 -14.83 4.69 -15.29
N GLN A 21 -13.91 5.10 -16.16
CA GLN A 21 -13.40 4.31 -17.28
C GLN A 21 -12.20 3.42 -16.88
N ILE A 22 -11.68 3.59 -15.66
CA ILE A 22 -10.49 2.88 -15.17
C ILE A 22 -10.93 1.72 -14.31
N ASP A 23 -10.87 0.51 -14.87
CA ASP A 23 -11.04 -0.72 -14.11
C ASP A 23 -9.75 -1.08 -13.35
N ILE A 24 -9.81 -0.98 -12.03
CA ILE A 24 -8.72 -1.37 -11.12
C ILE A 24 -8.90 -2.76 -10.51
N SER A 25 -10.02 -3.45 -10.79
CA SER A 25 -10.39 -4.69 -10.10
C SER A 25 -9.39 -5.82 -10.32
N LYS A 26 -8.72 -5.82 -11.49
CA LYS A 26 -7.67 -6.78 -11.84
C LYS A 26 -6.37 -6.51 -11.10
N GLN A 27 -5.98 -5.24 -10.96
CA GLN A 27 -4.75 -4.81 -10.30
C GLN A 27 -4.90 -4.81 -8.77
N MET A 28 -6.13 -4.64 -8.29
CA MET A 28 -6.51 -4.63 -6.90
C MET A 28 -7.76 -5.49 -6.67
N PRO A 29 -7.60 -6.82 -6.67
CA PRO A 29 -8.65 -7.69 -6.17
C PRO A 29 -8.94 -7.32 -4.72
N LYS A 30 -10.23 -7.39 -4.33
CA LYS A 30 -10.71 -7.22 -2.95
C LYS A 30 -10.57 -5.82 -2.35
N MET A 31 -10.45 -4.75 -3.14
CA MET A 31 -10.71 -3.40 -2.64
C MET A 31 -12.22 -3.20 -2.46
N TYR A 32 -12.75 -3.49 -1.28
CA TYR A 32 -14.18 -3.38 -1.00
C TYR A 32 -14.62 -1.96 -0.58
N TRP A 33 -13.69 -1.04 -0.29
CA TRP A 33 -14.03 0.37 -0.03
C TRP A 33 -14.19 1.14 -1.34
N ILE A 34 -15.39 1.66 -1.59
CA ILE A 34 -15.67 2.47 -2.79
C ILE A 34 -14.75 3.70 -2.90
N GLN A 35 -14.43 4.35 -1.77
CA GLN A 35 -13.50 5.47 -1.75
C GLN A 35 -12.08 5.04 -2.10
N GLY A 36 -11.65 3.87 -1.62
CA GLY A 36 -10.39 3.24 -2.01
C GLY A 36 -10.36 2.97 -3.51
N GLN A 37 -11.45 2.46 -4.09
CA GLN A 37 -11.52 2.22 -5.53
C GLN A 37 -11.34 3.52 -6.33
N LYS A 38 -12.06 4.59 -5.97
CA LYS A 38 -11.96 5.89 -6.64
C LYS A 38 -10.57 6.51 -6.50
N LYS A 39 -10.00 6.52 -5.29
CA LYS A 39 -8.66 7.08 -5.01
C LYS A 39 -7.58 6.32 -5.79
N LEU A 40 -7.64 4.99 -5.85
CA LEU A 40 -6.68 4.20 -6.62
C LEU A 40 -6.85 4.36 -8.14
N ALA A 41 -8.08 4.43 -8.65
CA ALA A 41 -8.34 4.76 -10.06
C ALA A 41 -7.78 6.15 -10.42
N ALA A 42 -7.89 7.12 -9.49
CA ALA A 42 -7.25 8.41 -9.65
C ALA A 42 -5.72 8.28 -9.76
N ILE A 43 -5.06 7.52 -8.88
CA ILE A 43 -3.60 7.28 -8.97
C ILE A 43 -3.21 6.69 -10.34
N GLU A 44 -3.99 5.75 -10.89
CA GLU A 44 -3.74 5.21 -12.23
C GLU A 44 -3.90 6.27 -13.33
N LEU A 45 -4.90 7.14 -13.20
CA LEU A 45 -5.06 8.30 -14.10
C LEU A 45 -3.85 9.24 -14.00
N LEU A 46 -3.40 9.57 -12.77
CA LEU A 46 -2.23 10.40 -12.53
C LEU A 46 -0.98 9.80 -13.17
N ASN A 47 -0.73 8.50 -12.96
CA ASN A 47 0.46 7.80 -13.47
C ASN A 47 0.53 7.83 -15.01
N LYS A 48 -0.63 7.78 -15.70
CA LYS A 48 -0.71 7.83 -17.18
C LYS A 48 -0.54 9.22 -17.78
N ASN A 49 -0.68 10.29 -16.99
CA ASN A 49 -0.74 11.66 -17.50
C ASN A 49 0.38 12.51 -16.91
N ARG A 50 1.43 12.84 -17.68
CA ARG A 50 2.59 13.62 -17.17
C ARG A 50 2.23 14.90 -16.42
N ASN A 51 1.28 15.68 -16.94
CA ASN A 51 0.96 17.01 -16.43
C ASN A 51 -0.17 17.04 -15.36
N LEU A 52 -0.65 15.89 -14.91
CA LEU A 52 -1.79 15.80 -13.98
C LEU A 52 -1.34 15.38 -12.58
N PHE A 53 -1.43 16.22 -11.56
CA PHE A 53 -0.98 15.88 -10.20
C PHE A 53 -2.15 15.73 -9.23
N GLY A 54 -1.96 14.94 -8.17
CA GLY A 54 -3.01 14.63 -7.19
C GLY A 54 -2.84 15.42 -5.89
N ILE A 55 -3.96 15.89 -5.35
CA ILE A 55 -4.07 16.35 -3.97
C ILE A 55 -5.19 15.54 -3.32
N ASP A 56 -4.82 14.64 -2.41
CA ASP A 56 -5.74 13.88 -1.59
C ASP A 56 -6.03 14.64 -0.30
N ILE A 57 -7.31 14.68 0.07
CA ILE A 57 -7.76 15.24 1.35
C ILE A 57 -8.25 14.07 2.18
N THR A 58 -7.72 13.94 3.39
CA THR A 58 -8.11 12.91 4.34
C THR A 58 -8.29 13.53 5.72
N TYR A 59 -8.88 12.78 6.64
CA TYR A 59 -9.16 13.25 8.00
C TYR A 59 -8.35 12.47 9.02
N PHE A 60 -7.96 13.15 10.11
CA PHE A 60 -7.27 12.50 11.21
C PHE A 60 -8.06 11.29 11.74
N ALA A 61 -7.34 10.23 12.09
CA ALA A 61 -7.91 8.95 12.58
C ALA A 61 -8.93 8.28 11.63
N CYS A 62 -8.95 8.61 10.34
CA CYS A 62 -9.86 7.98 9.39
C CYS A 62 -9.46 6.52 9.13
N GLY A 63 -10.21 5.59 9.75
CA GLY A 63 -10.07 4.13 9.70
C GLY A 63 -9.49 3.58 8.38
N PRO A 64 -10.33 3.38 7.37
CA PRO A 64 -9.93 2.76 6.11
C PRO A 64 -8.95 3.60 5.29
N ASP A 65 -8.99 4.92 5.41
CA ASP A 65 -8.15 5.84 4.64
C ASP A 65 -6.65 5.60 4.88
N THR A 66 -6.25 5.21 6.09
CA THR A 66 -4.82 4.92 6.36
C THR A 66 -4.26 3.82 5.46
N GLN A 67 -5.02 2.74 5.21
CA GLN A 67 -4.64 1.66 4.30
C GLN A 67 -4.71 2.11 2.84
N ILE A 68 -5.72 2.91 2.49
CA ILE A 68 -5.87 3.44 1.13
C ILE A 68 -4.69 4.36 0.79
N SER A 69 -4.34 5.29 1.70
CA SER A 69 -3.20 6.19 1.57
C SER A 69 -1.89 5.41 1.40
N GLN A 70 -1.67 4.35 2.20
CA GLN A 70 -0.52 3.49 2.01
C GLN A 70 -0.50 2.84 0.61
N GLN A 71 -1.64 2.37 0.11
CA GLN A 71 -1.74 1.81 -1.24
C GLN A 71 -1.51 2.84 -2.34
N MET A 72 -1.95 4.09 -2.15
CA MET A 72 -1.67 5.20 -3.05
C MET A 72 -0.17 5.50 -3.09
N VAL A 73 0.50 5.60 -1.93
CA VAL A 73 1.95 5.79 -1.82
C VAL A 73 2.72 4.65 -2.49
N CYS A 74 2.26 3.40 -2.35
CA CYS A 74 2.89 2.26 -3.01
C CYS A 74 2.77 2.30 -4.54
N ARG A 75 1.70 2.88 -5.08
CA ARG A 75 1.41 2.91 -6.53
C ARG A 75 1.81 4.17 -7.25
N ALA A 76 1.87 5.30 -6.56
CA ALA A 76 2.20 6.57 -7.16
C ALA A 76 3.62 6.54 -7.72
N GLN A 77 3.75 6.85 -9.01
CA GLN A 77 5.04 6.92 -9.71
C GLN A 77 5.56 8.36 -9.80
N LYS A 78 4.83 9.30 -9.21
CA LYS A 78 5.14 10.72 -9.20
C LYS A 78 4.57 11.39 -7.94
N PRO A 79 5.02 12.61 -7.62
CA PRO A 79 4.55 13.32 -6.44
C PRO A 79 3.03 13.51 -6.46
N PHE A 80 2.40 13.30 -5.31
CA PHE A 80 1.06 13.74 -4.99
C PHE A 80 1.07 14.23 -3.54
N LEU A 81 0.15 15.12 -3.20
CA LEU A 81 0.03 15.66 -1.85
C LEU A 81 -1.10 14.95 -1.12
N THR A 82 -0.89 14.55 0.13
CA THR A 82 -1.97 14.20 1.06
C THR A 82 -2.04 15.28 2.12
N ILE A 83 -3.22 15.92 2.24
CA ILE A 83 -3.52 16.88 3.29
C ILE A 83 -4.44 16.18 4.29
N GLU A 84 -3.89 15.91 5.46
CA GLU A 84 -4.70 15.52 6.61
C GLU A 84 -5.34 16.77 7.24
N MET A 85 -6.65 16.72 7.40
CA MET A 85 -7.45 17.72 8.08
C MET A 85 -7.90 17.23 9.46
N ASP A 86 -7.78 18.13 10.42
CA ASP A 86 -8.24 18.02 11.81
C ASP A 86 -8.98 19.31 12.22
N GLU A 87 -9.75 19.27 13.31
CA GLU A 87 -10.56 20.39 13.83
C GLU A 87 -9.74 21.66 14.08
N HIS A 88 -8.45 21.52 14.39
CA HIS A 88 -7.53 22.64 14.64
C HIS A 88 -6.68 23.04 13.42
N THR A 89 -6.99 22.55 12.21
CA THR A 89 -6.18 22.85 11.03
C THR A 89 -6.35 24.31 10.60
N GLY A 90 -5.32 25.13 10.83
CA GLY A 90 -5.31 26.52 10.39
C GLY A 90 -4.96 26.68 8.90
N ASP A 91 -5.53 27.71 8.28
CA ASP A 91 -5.35 28.03 6.85
C ASP A 91 -3.88 28.17 6.42
N ALA A 92 -3.04 28.77 7.27
CA ALA A 92 -1.61 28.98 6.98
C ALA A 92 -0.83 27.66 6.79
N GLY A 93 -1.25 26.59 7.49
CA GLY A 93 -0.64 25.27 7.36
C GLY A 93 -0.95 24.63 6.00
N ILE A 94 -2.17 24.84 5.49
CA ILE A 94 -2.59 24.36 4.17
C ILE A 94 -1.83 25.10 3.07
N ASP A 95 -1.73 26.43 3.18
CA ASP A 95 -1.04 27.26 2.18
C ASP A 95 0.43 26.88 2.03
N THR A 96 1.14 26.70 3.15
CA THR A 96 2.54 26.29 3.14
C THR A 96 2.74 24.91 2.47
N ARG A 97 1.86 23.94 2.78
CA ARG A 97 1.90 22.60 2.17
C ARG A 97 1.62 22.64 0.67
N LEU A 98 0.66 23.45 0.23
CA LEU A 98 0.35 23.64 -1.19
C LEU A 98 1.53 24.28 -1.93
N GLN A 99 2.12 25.34 -1.38
CA GLN A 99 3.30 25.99 -1.98
C GLN A 99 4.48 25.03 -2.11
N ALA A 100 4.79 24.27 -1.06
CA ALA A 100 5.85 23.25 -1.10
C ALA A 100 5.57 22.16 -2.15
N PHE A 101 4.30 21.75 -2.28
CA PHE A 101 3.89 20.78 -3.28
C PHE A 101 4.05 21.33 -4.72
N PHE A 102 3.61 22.56 -4.99
CA PHE A 102 3.77 23.16 -6.32
C PHE A 102 5.23 23.33 -6.73
N ASN A 103 6.11 23.68 -5.78
CA ASN A 103 7.55 23.69 -6.01
C ASN A 103 8.07 22.29 -6.38
N THR A 104 7.61 21.25 -5.67
CA THR A 104 7.96 19.84 -5.99
C THR A 104 7.48 19.44 -7.38
N VAL A 105 6.26 19.83 -7.77
CA VAL A 105 5.70 19.58 -9.10
C VAL A 105 6.54 20.25 -10.19
N LYS A 106 6.93 21.51 -9.99
CA LYS A 106 7.77 22.25 -10.93
C LYS A 106 9.11 21.55 -11.14
N SER A 107 9.81 21.22 -10.06
CA SER A 107 11.09 20.49 -10.13
C SER A 107 10.94 19.12 -10.78
N TYR A 108 9.86 18.39 -10.49
CA TYR A 108 9.60 17.10 -11.13
C TYR A 108 9.41 17.22 -12.65
N LEU A 109 8.74 18.28 -13.12
CA LEU A 109 8.50 18.51 -14.55
C LEU A 109 9.74 19.01 -15.31
N GLU A 110 10.69 19.64 -14.61
CA GLU A 110 11.99 20.08 -15.16
C GLU A 110 12.95 18.90 -15.36
N ILE A 111 12.86 17.87 -14.53
CA ILE A 111 13.67 16.66 -14.68
C ILE A 111 13.08 15.79 -15.81
N GLU A 112 13.88 15.47 -16.82
CA GLU A 112 13.54 14.49 -17.87
C GLU A 112 13.50 13.06 -17.28
N THR A 113 12.54 12.79 -16.41
CA THR A 113 12.26 11.45 -15.94
C THR A 113 11.48 10.69 -17.00
N LYS A 114 12.05 9.58 -17.52
CA LYS A 114 11.29 8.62 -18.32
C LYS A 114 10.15 8.07 -17.46
N GLN A 115 8.91 8.40 -17.83
CA GLN A 115 7.74 7.78 -17.22
C GLN A 115 7.78 6.28 -17.48
N THR A 116 8.07 5.50 -16.43
CA THR A 116 7.96 4.05 -16.48
C THR A 116 6.60 3.69 -15.93
N SER A 117 5.66 3.28 -16.79
CA SER A 117 4.34 2.81 -16.36
C SER A 117 4.48 1.43 -15.71
N LYS A 118 5.02 1.37 -14.49
CA LYS A 118 5.05 0.13 -13.71
C LYS A 118 3.64 -0.19 -13.26
N VAL A 119 3.04 -1.23 -13.85
CA VAL A 119 1.74 -1.72 -13.42
C VAL A 119 1.94 -2.51 -12.14
N PHE A 120 1.55 -1.93 -11.00
CA PHE A 120 1.51 -2.64 -9.73
C PHE A 120 0.23 -3.47 -9.68
N SER A 121 0.38 -4.79 -9.56
CA SER A 121 -0.75 -5.71 -9.44
C SER A 121 -0.58 -6.56 -8.20
N VAL A 122 -1.63 -6.65 -7.37
CA VAL A 122 -1.55 -7.50 -6.18
C VAL A 122 -1.39 -8.95 -6.58
N LYS A 123 -0.39 -9.63 -6.01
CA LYS A 123 -0.11 -11.04 -6.27
C LYS A 123 -0.69 -11.91 -5.16
N LEU A 124 -1.98 -12.23 -5.25
CA LEU A 124 -2.60 -13.25 -4.39
C LEU A 124 -2.54 -14.62 -5.08
N LYS A 125 -2.06 -15.64 -4.35
CA LYS A 125 -1.95 -17.01 -4.85
C LYS A 125 -2.94 -17.91 -4.11
N GLY A 126 -3.67 -18.74 -4.85
CA GLY A 126 -4.46 -19.82 -4.29
C GLY A 126 -3.58 -20.94 -3.75
N LEU A 127 -4.12 -21.76 -2.84
CA LEU A 127 -3.39 -22.84 -2.18
C LEU A 127 -2.88 -23.90 -3.18
N ASP A 128 -3.60 -24.10 -4.28
CA ASP A 128 -3.23 -24.98 -5.41
C ASP A 128 -1.90 -24.59 -6.06
N LYS A 129 -1.56 -23.29 -6.06
CA LYS A 129 -0.30 -22.79 -6.60
C LYS A 129 0.87 -22.90 -5.63
N ILE A 130 0.58 -23.16 -4.35
CA ILE A 130 1.58 -23.25 -3.26
C ILE A 130 1.90 -24.70 -2.93
N LYS A 131 0.89 -25.56 -2.86
CA LYS A 131 1.03 -26.96 -2.45
C LYS A 131 2.08 -27.71 -3.29
N GLY A 132 3.09 -28.26 -2.62
CA GLY A 132 4.19 -29.02 -3.25
C GLY A 132 5.20 -28.17 -4.03
N LYS A 133 5.07 -26.85 -4.03
CA LYS A 133 5.95 -25.93 -4.79
C LYS A 133 6.69 -24.94 -3.89
N LYS A 134 6.03 -24.44 -2.85
CA LYS A 134 6.58 -23.43 -1.94
C LYS A 134 6.30 -23.77 -0.49
N ILE A 135 7.17 -23.28 0.39
CA ILE A 135 6.99 -23.31 1.85
C ILE A 135 6.18 -22.09 2.26
N LEU A 136 5.04 -22.33 2.90
CA LEU A 136 4.15 -21.28 3.39
C LEU A 136 4.65 -20.74 4.73
N VAL A 137 4.93 -19.45 4.81
CA VAL A 137 5.40 -18.80 6.05
C VAL A 137 4.34 -17.89 6.64
N PHE A 138 4.00 -18.12 7.90
CA PHE A 138 3.01 -17.34 8.65
C PHE A 138 3.69 -16.23 9.44
N PRO A 139 3.18 -14.99 9.43
CA PRO A 139 3.67 -13.96 10.34
C PRO A 139 3.39 -14.35 11.80
N PRO A 140 4.18 -13.88 12.77
CA PRO A 140 4.03 -14.19 14.19
C PRO A 140 2.89 -13.38 14.81
N MET A 141 1.66 -13.56 14.32
CA MET A 141 0.49 -12.84 14.82
C MET A 141 -0.08 -13.44 16.10
N SER A 142 -0.02 -14.77 16.23
CA SER A 142 -0.62 -15.50 17.33
C SER A 142 -0.05 -16.90 17.43
N GLU A 143 0.02 -17.45 18.64
CA GLU A 143 0.42 -18.84 18.91
C GLU A 143 -0.44 -19.86 18.15
N HIS A 144 -1.70 -19.50 17.84
CA HIS A 144 -2.58 -20.34 17.01
C HIS A 144 -1.98 -20.64 15.62
N ASN A 145 -1.09 -19.80 15.09
CA ASN A 145 -0.42 -20.06 13.81
C ASN A 145 0.50 -21.29 13.88
N TYR A 146 1.06 -21.64 15.04
CA TYR A 146 1.83 -22.88 15.18
C TYR A 146 0.92 -24.10 15.02
N ALA A 147 -0.27 -24.10 15.64
CA ALA A 147 -1.25 -25.16 15.46
C ALA A 147 -1.69 -25.30 13.99
N ILE A 148 -2.00 -24.18 13.33
CA ILE A 148 -2.35 -24.16 11.89
C ILE A 148 -1.19 -24.73 11.05
N SER A 149 0.04 -24.31 11.32
CA SER A 149 1.22 -24.80 10.61
C SER A 149 1.43 -26.30 10.82
N SER A 150 1.28 -26.81 12.04
CA SER A 150 1.39 -28.25 12.32
C SER A 150 0.35 -29.06 11.55
N VAL A 151 -0.90 -28.58 11.48
CA VAL A 151 -1.96 -29.23 10.69
C VAL A 151 -1.59 -29.22 9.21
N LEU A 152 -1.18 -28.09 8.64
CA LEU A 152 -0.79 -28.02 7.22
C LEU A 152 0.34 -28.99 6.86
N ASN A 153 1.36 -29.08 7.71
CA ASN A 153 2.45 -30.04 7.51
C ASN A 153 1.96 -31.48 7.57
N ALA A 154 1.03 -31.84 8.46
CA ALA A 154 0.44 -33.18 8.51
C ALA A 154 -0.33 -33.54 7.22
N TYR A 155 -0.87 -32.54 6.51
CA TYR A 155 -1.52 -32.69 5.20
C TYR A 155 -0.56 -32.50 4.00
N GLY A 156 0.76 -32.46 4.25
CA GLY A 156 1.79 -32.35 3.20
C GLY A 156 1.92 -30.96 2.58
N ILE A 157 1.41 -29.91 3.23
CA ILE A 157 1.63 -28.51 2.85
C ILE A 157 2.74 -27.98 3.77
N GLN A 158 3.95 -27.85 3.22
CA GLN A 158 5.09 -27.37 4.00
C GLN A 158 4.82 -25.95 4.51
N SER A 159 4.90 -25.77 5.83
CA SER A 159 4.71 -24.45 6.43
C SER A 159 5.52 -24.25 7.71
N ARG A 160 5.77 -22.98 8.05
CA ARG A 160 6.33 -22.59 9.36
C ARG A 160 5.84 -21.21 9.78
N VAL A 161 5.98 -20.89 11.06
CA VAL A 161 5.73 -19.54 11.60
C VAL A 161 7.06 -18.79 11.65
N LEU A 162 7.04 -17.52 11.24
CA LEU A 162 8.20 -16.63 11.32
C LEU A 162 8.50 -16.26 12.77
N GLU A 163 9.74 -15.89 13.03
CA GLU A 163 10.15 -15.28 14.29
C GLU A 163 9.70 -13.82 14.34
N VAL A 164 9.50 -13.32 15.55
CA VAL A 164 9.31 -11.87 15.78
C VAL A 164 10.63 -11.16 15.48
N SER A 165 10.55 -10.03 14.79
CA SER A 165 11.72 -9.17 14.57
C SER A 165 12.26 -8.68 15.92
N PRO A 166 13.59 -8.75 16.17
CA PRO A 166 14.18 -8.28 17.41
C PRO A 166 14.15 -6.75 17.55
N ASP A 167 13.85 -6.02 16.47
CA ASP A 167 13.73 -4.57 16.48
C ASP A 167 12.34 -4.15 17.01
N GLU A 168 12.28 -3.77 18.28
CA GLU A 168 11.05 -3.28 18.92
C GLU A 168 10.54 -1.96 18.31
N THR A 169 11.39 -1.20 17.62
CA THR A 169 11.00 0.06 17.00
C THR A 169 10.27 -0.13 15.67
N LEU A 170 10.40 -1.32 15.06
CA LEU A 170 9.85 -1.67 13.74
C LEU A 170 10.35 -0.71 12.66
N GLU A 171 11.63 -0.32 12.70
CA GLU A 171 12.20 0.73 11.87
C GLU A 171 12.01 0.42 10.39
N LYS A 172 12.21 -0.83 9.98
CA LYS A 172 12.08 -1.25 8.58
C LYS A 172 10.65 -1.11 8.09
N ALA A 173 9.67 -1.61 8.84
CA ALA A 173 8.26 -1.42 8.48
C ALA A 173 7.88 0.07 8.48
N ARG A 174 8.29 0.86 9.49
CA ARG A 174 8.00 2.30 9.56
C ARG A 174 8.61 3.09 8.40
N SER A 175 9.82 2.75 7.98
CA SER A 175 10.51 3.44 6.87
C SER A 175 9.80 3.30 5.52
N CYS A 176 8.91 2.31 5.36
CA CYS A 176 8.20 2.03 4.12
C CYS A 176 6.67 2.13 4.24
N THR A 177 6.17 2.62 5.38
CA THR A 177 4.74 2.78 5.64
C THR A 177 4.38 4.20 6.04
N CYS A 178 3.18 4.65 5.68
CA CYS A 178 2.62 5.87 6.23
C CYS A 178 2.32 5.66 7.72
N GLY A 179 2.65 6.64 8.56
CA GLY A 179 2.65 6.51 10.03
C GLY A 179 1.30 6.22 10.71
N LEU A 180 0.23 5.99 9.95
CA LEU A 180 -1.13 5.77 10.44
C LEU A 180 -1.66 4.35 10.19
N VAL A 181 -0.84 3.46 9.61
CA VAL A 181 -1.21 2.05 9.50
C VAL A 181 -1.37 1.42 10.89
N CYS A 182 -2.19 0.39 10.99
CA CYS A 182 -2.43 -0.33 12.23
C CYS A 182 -1.19 -1.06 12.72
N THR A 183 -0.94 -1.04 14.03
CA THR A 183 0.22 -1.67 14.67
C THR A 183 0.41 -3.15 14.29
N PRO A 184 -0.64 -4.00 14.21
CA PRO A 184 -0.46 -5.37 13.74
C PRO A 184 0.12 -5.48 12.32
N TYR A 185 -0.24 -4.56 11.42
CA TYR A 185 0.33 -4.51 10.06
C TYR A 185 1.83 -4.22 10.10
N LEU A 186 2.27 -3.31 10.99
CA LEU A 186 3.69 -3.03 11.17
C LEU A 186 4.44 -4.27 11.65
N HIS A 187 3.93 -4.98 12.65
CA HIS A 187 4.58 -6.20 13.16
C HIS A 187 4.64 -7.31 12.11
N THR A 188 3.55 -7.57 11.36
CA THR A 188 3.57 -8.61 10.32
C THR A 188 4.53 -8.22 9.20
N THR A 189 4.47 -6.98 8.73
CA THR A 189 5.35 -6.47 7.68
C THR A 189 6.81 -6.52 8.12
N ASP A 190 7.12 -6.12 9.36
CA ASP A 190 8.49 -6.11 9.88
C ASP A 190 9.06 -7.52 10.00
N ALA A 191 8.28 -8.48 10.52
CA ALA A 191 8.68 -9.89 10.58
C ALA A 191 8.95 -10.48 9.17
N MET A 192 8.12 -10.14 8.17
CA MET A 192 8.35 -10.56 6.79
C MET A 192 9.62 -9.92 6.21
N LEU A 193 9.82 -8.61 6.40
CA LEU A 193 11.02 -7.90 5.94
C LEU A 193 12.29 -8.39 6.64
N TYR A 194 12.21 -8.73 7.93
CA TYR A 194 13.30 -9.32 8.68
C TYR A 194 13.65 -10.72 8.14
N PHE A 195 12.64 -11.55 7.87
CA PHE A 195 12.84 -12.86 7.27
C PHE A 195 13.49 -12.76 5.87
N MET A 196 13.09 -11.78 5.06
CA MET A 196 13.67 -11.54 3.73
C MET A 196 15.17 -11.22 3.75
N GLN A 197 15.72 -10.81 4.90
CA GLN A 197 17.15 -10.53 5.04
C GLN A 197 17.98 -11.76 5.42
N LYS A 198 17.33 -12.86 5.81
CA LYS A 198 18.04 -14.10 6.15
C LYS A 198 18.57 -14.76 4.88
N SER A 199 19.74 -15.37 4.96
CA SER A 199 20.39 -16.06 3.84
C SER A 199 19.58 -17.23 3.26
N GLU A 200 18.67 -17.80 4.06
CA GLU A 200 17.76 -18.85 3.62
C GLU A 200 16.60 -18.34 2.75
N PHE A 201 16.31 -17.04 2.74
CA PHE A 201 15.17 -16.50 1.99
C PHE A 201 15.41 -16.58 0.49
N ASP A 202 14.43 -17.17 -0.19
CA ASP A 202 14.40 -17.33 -1.63
C ASP A 202 12.95 -17.11 -2.10
N PRO A 203 12.68 -16.05 -2.90
CA PRO A 203 11.33 -15.73 -3.34
C PRO A 203 10.67 -16.85 -4.14
N GLU A 204 11.45 -17.74 -4.78
CA GLU A 204 10.91 -18.88 -5.50
C GLU A 204 10.50 -20.03 -4.57
N LYS A 205 11.16 -20.17 -3.41
CA LYS A 205 10.88 -21.25 -2.45
C LYS A 205 9.82 -20.89 -1.41
N PHE A 206 9.69 -19.62 -1.05
CA PHE A 206 8.79 -19.19 0.03
C PHE A 206 7.57 -18.44 -0.49
N ALA A 207 6.47 -18.54 0.25
CA ALA A 207 5.27 -17.73 0.07
C ALA A 207 4.78 -17.24 1.44
N PHE A 208 4.44 -15.96 1.55
CA PHE A 208 3.88 -15.42 2.78
C PHE A 208 2.38 -15.70 2.86
N PHE A 209 1.94 -16.22 4.00
CA PHE A 209 0.54 -16.26 4.36
C PHE A 209 0.14 -14.93 4.99
N GLN A 210 -1.00 -14.39 4.58
CA GLN A 210 -1.61 -13.26 5.25
C GLN A 210 -3.13 -13.42 5.20
N ALA A 211 -3.79 -13.01 6.28
CA ALA A 211 -5.25 -13.02 6.33
C ALA A 211 -5.82 -12.07 5.27
N THR A 212 -6.92 -12.49 4.65
CA THR A 212 -7.72 -11.68 3.74
C THR A 212 -9.18 -11.90 4.10
N THR A 213 -10.01 -10.87 3.94
CA THR A 213 -11.45 -10.94 4.20
C THR A 213 -12.19 -10.79 2.89
N GLU A 214 -13.20 -11.61 2.64
CA GLU A 214 -14.03 -11.51 1.42
C GLU A 214 -15.03 -10.35 1.49
N CYS A 215 -15.56 -10.07 2.69
CA CYS A 215 -16.38 -8.91 2.96
C CYS A 215 -16.16 -8.44 4.40
N GLY A 216 -16.15 -7.12 4.61
CA GLY A 216 -16.06 -6.52 5.93
C GLY A 216 -15.11 -5.33 5.94
N PRO A 217 -15.43 -4.24 6.66
CA PRO A 217 -14.65 -3.00 6.66
C PRO A 217 -13.28 -3.14 7.36
N CYS A 218 -12.86 -4.35 7.72
CA CYS A 218 -11.69 -4.59 8.53
C CYS A 218 -10.39 -4.38 7.74
N ARG A 219 -9.54 -3.48 8.24
CA ARG A 219 -8.21 -3.18 7.70
C ARG A 219 -7.36 -4.43 7.42
N LEU A 220 -7.49 -5.47 8.24
CA LEU A 220 -6.81 -6.77 8.07
C LEU A 220 -7.03 -7.35 6.67
N GLY A 221 -8.22 -7.18 6.10
CA GLY A 221 -8.55 -7.67 4.77
C GLY A 221 -7.66 -7.14 3.64
N GLN A 222 -6.97 -6.01 3.87
CA GLN A 222 -6.07 -5.36 2.92
C GLN A 222 -4.59 -5.66 3.15
N TYR A 223 -4.20 -6.35 4.22
CA TYR A 223 -2.78 -6.53 4.57
C TYR A 223 -2.02 -7.26 3.45
N ALA A 224 -2.57 -8.39 2.98
CA ALA A 224 -1.95 -9.18 1.91
C ALA A 224 -1.73 -8.34 0.64
N SER A 225 -2.72 -7.53 0.29
CA SER A 225 -2.65 -6.63 -0.87
C SER A 225 -1.58 -5.56 -0.68
N LEU A 226 -1.51 -4.98 0.51
CA LEU A 226 -0.55 -3.94 0.88
C LEU A 226 0.89 -4.44 0.93
N GLU A 227 1.14 -5.54 1.63
CA GLU A 227 2.45 -6.20 1.73
C GLU A 227 2.95 -6.60 0.32
N SER A 228 2.09 -7.19 -0.53
CA SER A 228 2.44 -7.53 -1.91
C SER A 228 2.92 -6.32 -2.73
N LEU A 229 2.25 -5.17 -2.59
CA LEU A 229 2.63 -3.94 -3.29
C LEU A 229 3.91 -3.33 -2.73
N LEU A 230 4.06 -3.37 -1.40
CA LEU A 230 5.23 -2.86 -0.70
C LEU A 230 6.48 -3.64 -1.12
N PHE A 231 6.38 -4.97 -1.19
CA PHE A 231 7.46 -5.82 -1.67
C PHE A 231 7.80 -5.55 -3.13
N GLN A 232 6.80 -5.42 -4.00
CA GLN A 232 7.02 -5.05 -5.41
C GLN A 232 7.72 -3.69 -5.55
N LYS A 233 7.35 -2.70 -4.73
CA LYS A 233 8.00 -1.38 -4.71
C LYS A 233 9.47 -1.47 -4.27
N LYS A 234 9.80 -2.42 -3.39
CA LYS A 234 11.18 -2.76 -2.99
C LYS A 234 11.90 -3.67 -4.01
N GLY A 235 11.26 -4.06 -5.10
CA GLY A 235 11.84 -4.95 -6.12
C GLY A 235 11.83 -6.43 -5.74
N ILE A 236 11.05 -6.82 -4.74
CA ILE A 236 10.92 -8.19 -4.27
C ILE A 236 9.64 -8.79 -4.87
N ASP A 237 9.77 -9.90 -5.59
CA ASP A 237 8.65 -10.60 -6.20
C ASP A 237 8.37 -11.93 -5.48
N VAL A 238 7.48 -11.90 -4.49
CA VAL A 238 7.11 -13.06 -3.64
C VAL A 238 5.61 -13.31 -3.66
#